data_AF-A0AAV4XNH6-F1
#
_entry.id   AF-A0AAV4XNH6-F1
#
_cell.length_a   1.000
_cell.length_b   1.000
_cell.length_c   1.000
_cell.angle_alpha   90.00
_cell.angle_beta   90.00
_cell.angle_gamma   90.00
#
_symmetry.space_group_name_H-M   'P 1'
#
loop_
_entity.id
_entity.type
_entity.pdbx_description
1 polymer ?
#
loop_
_entity_poly.entity_id
_entity_poly.type
_entity_poly.pdbx_seq_one_letter_code
_entity_poly.pdbx_strand_id
1 'polypeptide(L)'
;MAAEKMKVHAADQPPEEEEEDLIDPMEEIRQNCSEKHCGNFLEKFNECTERVTSRKKTTESCAEELIDLLHCRDHCAHKEIFKHMLASSRVHSFMQIDLYLIPKSMVVCLAIIALKILKFPPIQ
;
A
#
# COMPACT_ATOMS: atom_id res chain seq x y z
N MET A 1 15.60 42.48 22.94
CA MET A 1 14.98 41.27 23.53
C MET A 1 15.09 40.20 22.46
N ALA A 2 16.29 39.66 22.26
CA ALA A 2 16.73 38.37 22.79
C ALA A 2 15.96 37.21 22.15
N ALA A 3 16.42 36.80 20.95
CA ALA A 3 16.19 35.46 20.43
C ALA A 3 17.26 34.56 21.06
N GLU A 4 16.88 33.75 22.03
CA GLU A 4 17.77 32.73 22.60
C GLU A 4 17.83 31.53 21.67
N LYS A 5 19.02 31.30 21.12
CA LYS A 5 19.34 30.20 20.21
C LYS A 5 19.68 28.97 21.07
N MET A 6 18.76 28.02 21.19
CA MET A 6 19.01 26.75 21.86
C MET A 6 20.10 25.98 21.10
N LYS A 7 21.27 25.83 21.73
CA LYS A 7 22.44 25.11 21.22
C LYS A 7 22.52 23.75 21.92
N VAL A 8 22.18 22.69 21.21
CA VAL A 8 22.43 21.29 21.56
C VAL A 8 22.54 20.61 20.19
N HIS A 9 23.62 19.95 19.78
CA HIS A 9 24.49 19.02 20.48
C HIS A 9 25.84 19.02 19.74
N ALA A 10 26.94 19.15 20.47
CA ALA A 10 28.29 18.94 19.93
C ALA A 10 29.00 17.96 20.86
N ALA A 11 28.93 16.67 20.53
CA ALA A 11 29.80 15.59 21.01
C ALA A 11 29.50 14.33 20.18
N ASP A 12 30.55 13.76 19.56
CA ASP A 12 30.61 12.48 18.85
C ASP A 12 29.57 12.20 17.76
N GLN A 13 29.92 12.50 16.50
CA GLN A 13 29.38 11.77 15.35
C GLN A 13 30.29 10.56 15.07
N PRO A 14 29.81 9.31 15.20
CA PRO A 14 30.52 8.14 14.65
C PRO A 14 30.69 8.28 13.13
N PRO A 15 31.60 7.53 12.49
CA PRO A 15 31.78 7.59 11.04
C PRO A 15 30.41 7.39 10.37
N GLU A 16 30.03 8.32 9.50
CA GLU A 16 28.80 8.23 8.69
C GLU A 16 28.90 6.94 7.86
N GLU A 17 28.22 5.90 8.33
CA GLU A 17 27.92 4.73 7.50
C GLU A 17 27.09 5.25 6.32
N GLU A 18 27.52 4.98 5.09
CA GLU A 18 26.75 5.30 3.90
C GLU A 18 25.38 4.59 4.01
N GLU A 19 24.34 5.33 4.44
CA GLU A 19 22.98 4.83 4.48
C GLU A 19 22.57 4.52 3.04
N GLU A 20 22.45 3.24 2.70
CA GLU A 20 21.88 2.83 1.41
C GLU A 20 20.46 3.40 1.31
N ASP A 21 20.21 4.25 0.31
CA ASP A 21 18.90 4.85 0.06
C ASP A 21 17.86 3.75 -0.15
N LEU A 22 16.96 3.58 0.82
CA LEU A 22 15.82 2.68 0.69
C LEU A 22 14.84 3.25 -0.35
N ILE A 23 14.81 2.64 -1.53
CA ILE A 23 13.91 3.04 -2.62
C ILE A 23 12.48 2.53 -2.34
N ASP A 24 11.49 3.43 -2.28
CA ASP A 24 10.08 3.08 -2.18
C ASP A 24 9.54 2.59 -3.55
N PRO A 25 9.15 1.30 -3.69
CA PRO A 25 8.56 0.79 -4.93
C PRO A 25 7.27 1.51 -5.35
N MET A 26 6.58 2.18 -4.42
CA MET A 26 5.35 2.92 -4.72
C MET A 26 5.59 4.09 -5.67
N GLU A 27 6.79 4.69 -5.66
CA GLU A 27 7.12 5.83 -6.51
C GLU A 27 7.19 5.43 -7.98
N GLU A 28 7.90 4.33 -8.28
CA GLU A 28 7.98 3.76 -9.63
C GLU A 28 6.59 3.35 -10.16
N ILE A 29 5.78 2.70 -9.31
CA ILE A 29 4.41 2.29 -9.68
C ILE A 29 3.54 3.50 -10.01
N ARG A 30 3.60 4.55 -9.19
CA ARG A 30 2.83 5.78 -9.40
C ARG A 30 3.24 6.49 -10.67
N GLN A 31 4.54 6.57 -10.95
CA GLN A 31 5.05 7.17 -12.18
C GLN A 31 4.59 6.40 -13.41
N ASN A 32 4.74 5.07 -13.41
CA ASN A 32 4.28 4.20 -14.48
C ASN A 32 2.76 4.32 -14.73
N CYS A 33 1.96 4.43 -13.67
CA CYS A 33 0.51 4.66 -13.77
C CYS A 33 0.17 6.05 -14.34
N SER A 34 0.91 7.10 -13.94
CA SER A 34 0.73 8.45 -14.48
C SER A 34 1.00 8.51 -15.98
N GLU A 35 2.07 7.88 -16.46
CA GLU A 35 2.47 7.93 -17.87
C GLU A 35 1.61 7.02 -18.77
N LYS A 36 1.34 5.77 -18.33
CA LYS A 36 0.68 4.78 -19.21
C LYS A 36 -0.84 4.77 -19.13
N HIS A 37 -1.42 5.01 -17.95
CA HIS A 37 -2.86 4.90 -17.74
C HIS A 37 -3.54 6.27 -17.68
N CYS A 38 -2.87 7.27 -17.10
CA CYS A 38 -3.45 8.57 -16.79
C CYS A 38 -2.83 9.73 -17.61
N GLY A 39 -2.19 9.43 -18.74
CA GLY A 39 -1.46 10.41 -19.55
C GLY A 39 -2.31 11.63 -19.95
N ASN A 40 -3.60 11.43 -20.26
CA ASN A 40 -4.51 12.54 -20.60
C ASN A 40 -4.73 13.51 -19.43
N PHE A 41 -4.80 13.01 -18.20
CA PHE A 41 -4.94 13.86 -17.01
C PHE A 41 -3.63 14.55 -16.65
N LEU A 42 -2.50 13.87 -16.90
CA LEU A 42 -1.17 14.45 -16.73
C LEU A 42 -0.94 15.61 -17.70
N GLU A 43 -1.35 15.47 -18.97
CA GLU A 43 -1.29 16.53 -19.97
C GLU A 43 -2.10 17.75 -19.55
N LYS A 44 -3.37 17.57 -19.13
CA LYS A 44 -4.21 18.67 -18.64
C LYS A 44 -3.63 19.38 -17.42
N PHE A 45 -3.07 18.61 -16.48
CA PHE A 45 -2.41 19.18 -15.31
C PHE A 45 -1.18 20.02 -15.71
N ASN A 46 -0.39 19.54 -16.67
CA ASN A 46 0.76 20.27 -17.20
C ASN A 46 0.33 21.54 -17.94
N GLU A 47 -0.69 21.46 -18.80
CA GLU A 47 -1.27 22.63 -19.48
C GLU A 47 -1.76 23.70 -18.49
N CYS A 48 -2.44 23.28 -17.42
CA CYS A 48 -2.83 24.20 -16.35
C CYS A 48 -1.58 24.82 -15.69
N THR A 49 -0.59 23.99 -15.36
CA THR A 49 0.64 24.45 -14.68
C THR A 49 1.39 25.48 -15.54
N GLU A 50 1.49 25.27 -16.85
CA GLU A 50 2.06 26.23 -17.80
C GLU A 50 1.26 27.53 -17.86
N ARG A 51 -0.08 27.45 -17.83
CA ARG A 51 -0.95 28.63 -17.79
C ARG A 51 -0.76 29.44 -16.51
N VAL A 52 -0.64 28.79 -15.35
CA VAL A 52 -0.45 29.47 -14.06
C VAL A 52 0.94 30.10 -13.96
N THR A 53 1.98 29.36 -14.35
CA THR A 53 3.38 29.82 -14.28
C THR A 53 3.70 30.94 -15.27
N SER A 54 3.03 30.97 -16.43
CA SER A 54 3.21 32.06 -17.41
C SER A 54 2.58 33.39 -16.98
N ARG A 55 1.63 33.38 -16.02
CA ARG A 55 0.93 34.60 -15.57
C ARG A 55 1.56 35.19 -14.31
N LYS A 56 1.93 36.48 -14.37
CA LYS A 56 2.54 37.21 -13.24
C LYS A 56 1.60 37.48 -12.06
N LYS A 57 0.28 37.51 -12.31
CA LYS A 57 -0.78 37.64 -11.30
C LYS A 57 -2.01 36.88 -11.80
N THR A 58 -2.26 35.71 -11.23
CA THR A 58 -3.44 34.89 -11.50
C THR A 58 -4.00 34.36 -10.18
N THR A 59 -5.31 34.18 -10.10
CA THR A 59 -6.00 33.53 -8.98
C THR A 59 -6.40 32.10 -9.31
N GLU A 60 -6.04 31.62 -10.51
CA GLU A 60 -6.34 30.25 -10.93
C GLU A 60 -5.45 29.25 -10.17
N SER A 61 -5.97 28.05 -9.94
CA SER A 61 -5.29 26.97 -9.22
C SER A 61 -5.53 25.66 -9.94
N CYS A 62 -4.48 24.87 -10.17
CA CYS A 62 -4.57 23.56 -10.84
C CYS A 62 -5.02 22.42 -9.92
N ALA A 63 -5.78 22.74 -8.87
CA ALA A 63 -6.19 21.76 -7.87
C ALA A 63 -7.20 20.76 -8.44
N GLU A 64 -8.07 21.20 -9.34
CA GLU A 64 -9.05 20.34 -10.01
C GLU A 64 -8.35 19.29 -10.88
N GLU A 65 -7.46 19.73 -11.77
CA GLU A 65 -6.70 18.84 -12.66
C GLU A 65 -5.77 17.91 -11.87
N LEU A 66 -5.22 18.38 -10.76
CA LEU A 66 -4.42 17.55 -9.85
C LEU A 66 -5.26 16.46 -9.20
N ILE A 67 -6.47 16.78 -8.71
CA ILE A 67 -7.35 15.79 -8.07
C ILE A 67 -7.79 14.74 -9.10
N ASP A 68 -8.08 15.14 -10.34
CA ASP A 68 -8.40 14.21 -11.43
C ASP A 68 -7.25 13.26 -11.74
N LEU A 69 -6.02 13.79 -11.86
CA LEU A 69 -4.82 12.99 -12.06
C LEU A 69 -4.61 12.01 -10.91
N LEU A 70 -4.73 12.48 -9.67
CA LEU A 70 -4.57 11.64 -8.47
C LEU A 70 -5.63 10.54 -8.41
N HIS A 71 -6.88 10.87 -8.69
CA HIS A 71 -7.97 9.90 -8.69
C HIS A 71 -7.72 8.77 -9.70
N CYS A 72 -7.31 9.11 -10.93
CA CYS A 72 -6.94 8.12 -11.93
C CYS A 72 -5.70 7.31 -11.50
N ARG A 73 -4.65 7.98 -11.04
CA ARG A 73 -3.37 7.35 -10.67
C ARG A 73 -3.56 6.37 -9.52
N ASP A 74 -4.32 6.75 -8.49
CA ASP A 74 -4.54 5.90 -7.33
C ASP A 74 -5.44 4.70 -7.68
N HIS A 75 -6.42 4.89 -8.58
CA HIS A 75 -7.20 3.78 -9.16
C HIS A 75 -6.33 2.79 -9.96
N CYS A 76 -5.26 3.26 -10.61
CA CYS A 76 -4.30 2.38 -11.27
C CYS A 76 -3.35 1.71 -10.26
N ALA A 77 -2.75 2.49 -9.37
CA ALA A 77 -1.62 2.08 -8.55
C ALA A 77 -2.02 1.15 -7.39
N HIS A 78 -3.26 1.23 -6.88
CA HIS A 78 -3.65 0.47 -5.68
C HIS A 78 -3.38 -1.03 -5.83
N LYS A 79 -3.68 -1.63 -6.99
CA LYS A 79 -3.52 -3.07 -7.21
C LYS A 79 -2.06 -3.50 -7.16
N GLU A 80 -1.17 -2.72 -7.77
CA GLU A 80 0.25 -3.03 -7.84
C GLU A 80 0.94 -2.78 -6.50
N ILE A 81 0.58 -1.70 -5.80
CA ILE A 81 1.11 -1.41 -4.46
C ILE A 81 0.77 -2.54 -3.49
N PHE A 82 -0.48 -3.02 -3.46
CA PHE A 82 -0.85 -4.11 -2.57
C PHE A 82 -0.15 -5.43 -2.93
N LYS A 83 0.16 -5.69 -4.21
CA LYS A 83 0.98 -6.84 -4.60
C LYS A 83 2.38 -6.74 -4.01
N HIS A 84 3.04 -5.59 -4.11
CA HIS A 84 4.38 -5.38 -3.55
C HIS A 84 4.39 -5.47 -2.01
N MET A 85 3.41 -4.85 -1.35
CA MET A 85 3.31 -4.84 0.11
C MET A 85 3.00 -6.23 0.69
N LEU A 86 2.09 -6.98 0.07
CA LEU A 86 1.76 -8.34 0.49
C LEU A 86 2.88 -9.34 0.18
N ALA A 87 3.68 -9.09 -0.87
CA ALA A 87 4.84 -9.92 -1.20
C ALA A 87 6.03 -9.69 -0.26
N SER A 88 6.26 -8.44 0.17
CA SER A 88 7.35 -8.09 1.08
C SER A 88 7.04 -8.46 2.54
N SER A 89 5.76 -8.52 2.89
CA SER A 89 5.33 -8.83 4.25
C SER A 89 5.27 -10.33 4.51
N ARG A 90 6.08 -10.79 5.48
CA ARG A 90 5.96 -12.09 6.18
C ARG A 90 4.63 -12.24 6.96
N VAL A 91 3.55 -11.59 6.54
CA VAL A 91 2.20 -11.68 7.12
C VAL A 91 1.39 -12.83 6.52
N HIS A 92 1.79 -13.39 5.36
CA HIS A 92 1.18 -14.60 4.84
C HIS A 92 1.28 -15.78 5.83
N SER A 93 2.37 -15.82 6.61
CA SER A 93 2.55 -16.84 7.67
C SER A 93 1.52 -16.71 8.81
N PHE A 94 0.90 -15.54 8.98
CA PHE A 94 -0.05 -15.27 10.06
C PHE A 94 -1.49 -15.72 9.71
N MET A 95 -1.85 -15.84 8.42
CA MET A 95 -3.17 -16.32 7.95
C MET A 95 -3.25 -17.84 7.71
N GLN A 96 -2.16 -18.58 7.94
CA GLN A 96 -2.11 -20.03 7.77
C GLN A 96 -2.17 -20.82 9.10
N ILE A 97 -2.19 -20.13 10.24
CA ILE A 97 -2.13 -20.77 11.58
C ILE A 97 -3.53 -21.10 12.11
N ASP A 98 -4.58 -20.35 11.77
CA ASP A 98 -5.94 -20.61 12.29
C ASP A 98 -6.62 -21.86 11.71
N LEU A 99 -6.18 -22.36 10.56
CA LEU A 99 -6.71 -23.60 9.96
C LEU A 99 -5.93 -24.86 10.37
N TYR A 100 -4.75 -24.71 10.97
CA TYR A 100 -3.88 -25.83 11.35
C TYR A 100 -4.01 -26.23 12.83
N LEU A 101 -4.72 -25.44 13.63
CA LEU A 101 -4.98 -25.72 15.04
C LEU A 101 -6.33 -26.39 15.32
N ILE A 102 -7.08 -26.82 14.29
CA ILE A 102 -8.12 -27.83 14.47
C ILE A 102 -7.41 -29.18 14.34
N PRO A 103 -7.21 -29.93 15.45
CA PRO A 103 -6.47 -31.17 15.38
C PRO A 103 -7.17 -32.11 14.39
N LYS A 104 -6.42 -32.63 13.42
CA LYS A 104 -6.90 -33.62 12.44
C LYS A 104 -7.58 -34.84 13.10
N SER A 105 -7.39 -35.06 14.40
CA SER A 105 -8.11 -36.07 15.18
C SER A 105 -9.59 -35.75 15.41
N MET A 106 -10.02 -34.48 15.51
CA MET A 106 -11.42 -34.13 15.75
C MET A 106 -12.30 -34.30 14.51
N VAL A 107 -11.78 -34.01 13.31
CA VAL A 107 -12.51 -34.22 12.05
C VAL A 107 -12.69 -35.72 11.76
N VAL A 108 -11.67 -36.54 12.11
CA VAL A 108 -11.76 -38.00 12.04
C VAL A 108 -12.78 -38.54 13.05
N CYS A 109 -12.86 -37.97 14.25
CA CYS A 109 -13.86 -38.36 15.25
C CYS A 109 -15.29 -38.08 14.79
N LEU A 110 -15.57 -36.89 14.22
CA LEU A 110 -16.90 -36.55 13.70
C LEU A 110 -17.30 -37.43 12.50
N ALA A 111 -16.35 -37.76 11.62
CA ALA A 111 -16.59 -38.68 10.50
C ALA A 111 -16.90 -40.11 10.98
N ILE A 112 -16.18 -40.62 12.00
CA ILE A 112 -16.42 -41.95 12.58
C ILE A 112 -17.78 -42.00 13.30
N ILE A 113 -18.16 -40.93 14.00
CA ILE A 113 -19.46 -40.82 14.67
C ILE A 113 -20.60 -40.81 13.63
N ALA A 114 -20.46 -40.07 12.52
CA ALA A 114 -21.43 -40.06 11.43
C ALA A 114 -21.55 -41.43 10.73
N LEU A 115 -20.43 -42.14 10.52
CA LEU A 115 -20.41 -43.50 9.95
C LEU A 115 -21.06 -44.55 10.88
N LYS A 116 -21.01 -44.35 12.20
CA LYS A 116 -21.68 -45.22 13.18
C LYS A 116 -23.18 -44.95 13.33
N ILE A 117 -23.63 -43.72 13.11
CA ILE A 117 -25.06 -43.33 13.20
C ILE A 117 -25.84 -43.75 11.95
N LEU A 118 -25.20 -43.78 10.77
CA LEU A 118 -25.84 -44.16 9.49
C LEU A 118 -26.00 -45.68 9.26
N LYS A 119 -25.63 -46.51 10.25
CA LYS A 119 -25.77 -47.98 10.19
C LYS A 119 -26.81 -48.51 11.19
N PHE A 120 -27.88 -47.78 11.45
CA PHE A 120 -29.09 -48.33 12.07
C PHE A 120 -30.16 -48.52 10.98
N PRO A 121 -30.53 -49.76 10.61
CA PRO A 121 -31.73 -49.98 9.82
C PRO A 121 -32.98 -49.60 10.65
N PRO A 122 -34.08 -49.19 9.99
CA PRO A 122 -35.22 -48.55 10.62
C PRO A 122 -36.05 -49.51 11.47
N ILE A 123 -36.74 -48.90 12.44
CA ILE A 123 -37.85 -49.43 13.23
C ILE A 123 -38.87 -50.15 12.34
N GLN A 124 -39.01 -51.47 12.51
CA GLN A 124 -40.24 -52.29 12.60
C GLN A 124 -39.83 -53.65 13.19
#